data_AF-A0AA37H219-F1
#
_entry.id   AF-A0AA37H219-F1
#
_cell.length_a   1.000
_cell.length_b   1.000
_cell.length_c   1.000
_cell.angle_alpha   90.00
_cell.angle_beta   90.00
_cell.angle_gamma   90.00
#
_symmetry.space_group_name_H-M   'P 1'
#
loop_
_entity.id
_entity.type
_entity.pdbx_description
1 polymer ?
#
loop_
_entity_poly.entity_id
_entity_poly.type
_entity_poly.pdbx_seq_one_letter_code
_entity_poly.pdbx_strand_id
1 'polypeptide(L)'
;MMFCSVIAGLASGATAHTLFSELYVNGEPQGDATCIRMPREGSISTSPVNGLTSNDMACGKDGQIAAAYTCAAPGGSKLTFEFRQWPDGRAEGSIDPSHKGPCAVYMKKVDEMATSTAVGPGWFKIWHEGYNESTQQWCVDEIIKNKGQLDVGLPSGLPAGYYLVRPELLALHQASSLKDPQYYVGCAQIYIQSGPAGSLEIPSEYSVSIPGYIDGSEPGNTFNLYEKPHFPYPVPGPKPYSPVGASANTKIDMTFNGGVPSGCLIKNANWCGVKLKDYSSETGCWSAVEECYAQGDNCFSSAPPTGAKNCYIWNDKMLQVQQL
;
A
#
# COMPACT_ATOMS: atom_id res chain seq x y z
N MET A 1 -10.25 -56.48 16.65
CA MET A 1 -9.41 -55.26 16.71
C MET A 1 -9.95 -54.30 15.67
N MET A 2 -10.69 -53.27 16.10
CA MET A 2 -11.32 -52.29 15.21
C MET A 2 -10.56 -50.98 15.40
N PHE A 3 -9.74 -50.62 14.42
CA PHE A 3 -8.99 -49.35 14.42
C PHE A 3 -9.96 -48.22 14.07
N CYS A 4 -10.28 -47.36 15.04
CA CYS A 4 -10.89 -46.07 14.77
C CYS A 4 -9.81 -45.12 14.26
N SER A 5 -9.79 -44.86 12.96
CA SER A 5 -8.99 -43.77 12.37
C SER A 5 -9.65 -42.43 12.69
N VAL A 6 -9.02 -41.66 13.58
CA VAL A 6 -9.38 -40.26 13.81
C VAL A 6 -8.80 -39.43 12.65
N ILE A 7 -9.66 -38.98 11.73
CA ILE A 7 -9.29 -38.00 10.72
C ILE A 7 -9.28 -36.64 11.41
N ALA A 8 -8.08 -36.11 11.70
CA ALA A 8 -7.92 -34.72 12.09
C ALA A 8 -8.11 -33.84 10.85
N GLY A 9 -9.27 -33.18 10.75
CA GLY A 9 -9.51 -32.16 9.74
C GLY A 9 -8.63 -30.94 10.03
N LEU A 10 -7.66 -30.66 9.16
CA LEU A 10 -6.99 -29.37 9.13
C LEU A 10 -8.03 -28.34 8.66
N ALA A 11 -8.52 -27.51 9.58
CA ALA A 11 -9.29 -26.32 9.23
C ALA A 11 -8.35 -25.37 8.49
N SER A 12 -8.46 -25.32 7.15
CA SER A 12 -7.89 -24.24 6.37
C SER A 12 -8.55 -22.95 6.82
N GLY A 13 -7.80 -22.11 7.54
CA GLY A 13 -8.23 -20.74 7.83
C GLY A 13 -8.35 -20.01 6.50
N ALA A 14 -9.57 -19.90 5.96
CA ALA A 14 -9.84 -19.07 4.82
C ALA A 14 -9.61 -17.62 5.26
N THR A 15 -8.50 -17.01 4.83
CA THR A 15 -8.37 -15.56 4.87
C THR A 15 -9.30 -15.02 3.79
N ALA A 16 -10.20 -14.10 4.13
CA ALA A 16 -11.08 -13.43 3.18
C ALA A 16 -10.60 -12.02 2.83
N HIS A 17 -9.63 -11.52 3.59
CA HIS A 17 -9.26 -10.12 3.66
C HIS A 17 -8.06 -9.80 2.76
N THR A 18 -7.67 -8.53 2.68
CA THR A 18 -6.68 -8.06 1.70
C THR A 18 -5.69 -7.05 2.28
N LEU A 19 -4.52 -6.90 1.63
CA LEU A 19 -3.52 -5.90 1.93
C LEU A 19 -2.93 -5.31 0.64
N PHE A 20 -2.80 -3.98 0.60
CA PHE A 20 -2.02 -3.30 -0.44
C PHE A 20 -0.54 -3.69 -0.31
N SER A 21 -0.07 -4.51 -1.26
CA SER A 21 1.18 -5.28 -1.14
C SER A 21 2.29 -4.79 -2.07
N GLU A 22 1.95 -4.28 -3.26
CA GLU A 22 2.96 -3.82 -4.23
C GLU A 22 2.47 -2.63 -5.05
N LEU A 23 3.34 -1.63 -5.20
CA LEU A 23 3.13 -0.46 -6.05
C LEU A 23 3.79 -0.68 -7.41
N TYR A 24 3.13 -0.24 -8.48
CA TYR A 24 3.76 -0.09 -9.80
C TYR A 24 3.69 1.35 -10.25
N VAL A 25 4.72 1.79 -10.96
CA VAL A 25 4.79 3.11 -11.60
C VAL A 25 4.96 2.89 -13.10
N ASN A 26 3.96 3.32 -13.89
CA ASN A 26 3.90 3.08 -15.33
C ASN A 26 4.06 1.59 -15.73
N GLY A 27 3.52 0.69 -14.91
CA GLY A 27 3.60 -0.76 -15.12
C GLY A 27 4.88 -1.42 -14.61
N GLU A 28 5.86 -0.64 -14.13
CA GLU A 28 7.07 -1.19 -13.54
C GLU A 28 6.87 -1.49 -12.04
N PRO A 29 7.04 -2.75 -11.60
CA PRO A 29 6.92 -3.12 -10.19
C PRO A 29 8.00 -2.41 -9.36
N GLN A 30 7.58 -1.79 -8.26
CA GLN A 30 8.52 -1.21 -7.32
C GLN A 30 9.06 -2.25 -6.34
N GLY A 31 8.52 -3.47 -6.31
CA GLY A 31 8.88 -4.55 -5.41
C GLY A 31 8.01 -4.60 -4.15
N ASP A 32 7.68 -5.81 -3.71
CA ASP A 32 6.93 -6.12 -2.49
C ASP A 32 7.18 -5.16 -1.33
N ALA A 33 6.13 -4.49 -0.85
CA ALA A 33 6.12 -3.52 0.25
C ALA A 33 7.09 -2.32 0.11
N THR A 34 7.81 -2.18 -1.00
CA THR A 34 8.72 -1.06 -1.23
C THR A 34 7.92 0.23 -1.31
N CYS A 35 8.34 1.25 -0.56
CA CYS A 35 7.66 2.54 -0.49
C CYS A 35 6.25 2.49 0.12
N ILE A 36 5.82 1.36 0.68
CA ILE A 36 4.51 1.21 1.31
C ILE A 36 4.68 1.27 2.83
N ARG A 37 3.89 2.10 3.51
CA ARG A 37 3.76 2.08 4.97
C ARG A 37 2.92 0.87 5.36
N MET A 38 3.59 -0.26 5.58
CA MET A 38 2.96 -1.56 5.76
C MET A 38 2.93 -1.98 7.23
N PRO A 39 1.84 -2.61 7.72
CA PRO A 39 1.81 -3.22 9.05
C PRO A 39 2.93 -4.25 9.23
N ARG A 40 3.44 -4.37 10.45
CA ARG A 40 4.52 -5.33 10.78
C ARG A 40 4.01 -6.71 11.18
N GLU A 41 2.81 -6.77 11.76
CA GLU A 41 2.25 -7.99 12.32
C GLU A 41 1.47 -8.79 11.28
N GLY A 42 2.10 -9.84 10.72
CA GLY A 42 1.53 -10.64 9.62
C GLY A 42 0.16 -11.28 9.92
N SER A 43 -0.07 -11.75 11.15
CA SER A 43 -1.31 -12.44 11.57
C SER A 43 -2.58 -11.60 11.44
N ILE A 44 -2.46 -10.28 11.50
CA ILE A 44 -3.59 -9.34 11.40
C ILE A 44 -3.37 -8.27 10.33
N SER A 45 -2.35 -8.46 9.48
CA SER A 45 -1.96 -7.49 8.46
C SER A 45 -3.03 -7.27 7.38
N THR A 46 -3.87 -8.27 7.12
CA THR A 46 -4.95 -8.17 6.14
C THR A 46 -6.28 -7.75 6.76
N SER A 47 -6.38 -7.60 8.08
CA SER A 47 -7.63 -7.21 8.74
C SER A 47 -8.08 -5.80 8.33
N PRO A 48 -9.40 -5.54 8.28
CA PRO A 48 -9.91 -4.19 8.04
C PRO A 48 -9.50 -3.24 9.18
N VAL A 49 -9.54 -1.93 8.91
CA VAL A 49 -9.29 -0.92 9.93
C VAL A 49 -10.27 -1.08 11.09
N ASN A 50 -9.73 -1.11 12.31
CA ASN A 50 -10.53 -1.21 13.52
C ASN A 50 -11.09 0.18 13.91
N GLY A 51 -12.27 0.49 13.38
CA GLY A 51 -13.04 1.69 13.72
C GLY A 51 -12.78 2.90 12.80
N LEU A 52 -13.87 3.53 12.36
CA LEU A 52 -13.86 4.60 11.36
C LEU A 52 -13.25 5.93 11.86
N THR A 53 -13.13 6.10 13.17
CA THR A 53 -12.49 7.28 13.79
C THR A 53 -11.03 7.02 14.19
N SER A 54 -10.51 5.81 13.97
CA SER A 54 -9.13 5.46 14.27
C SER A 54 -8.16 6.21 13.36
N ASN A 55 -6.98 6.53 13.91
CA ASN A 55 -5.86 7.06 13.13
C ASN A 55 -5.41 6.11 12.01
N ASP A 56 -5.66 4.82 12.16
CA ASP A 56 -5.37 3.80 11.15
C ASP A 56 -6.20 3.99 9.88
N MET A 57 -7.30 4.76 9.90
CA MET A 57 -8.03 5.11 8.68
C MET A 57 -7.19 5.87 7.67
N ALA A 58 -6.15 6.58 8.10
CA ALA A 58 -5.29 7.34 7.19
C ALA A 58 -4.46 6.42 6.30
N CYS A 59 -3.75 5.43 6.87
CA CYS A 59 -2.78 4.62 6.13
C CYS A 59 -2.73 3.15 6.55
N GLY A 60 -3.74 2.67 7.28
CA GLY A 60 -3.77 1.33 7.85
C GLY A 60 -2.99 1.24 9.16
N LYS A 61 -2.97 0.04 9.74
CA LYS A 61 -2.16 -0.26 10.92
C LYS A 61 -0.68 0.03 10.66
N ASP A 62 0.00 0.65 11.63
CA ASP A 62 1.37 1.16 11.54
C ASP A 62 1.58 2.24 10.45
N GLY A 63 0.51 2.75 9.82
CA GLY A 63 0.59 3.69 8.70
C GLY A 63 1.12 5.10 9.03
N GLN A 64 1.33 5.41 10.33
CA GLN A 64 2.07 6.60 10.75
C GLN A 64 3.59 6.42 10.68
N ILE A 65 4.08 5.18 10.64
CA ILE A 65 5.50 4.88 10.53
C ILE A 65 5.88 5.00 9.05
N ALA A 66 6.80 5.91 8.74
CA ALA A 66 7.29 6.08 7.38
C ALA A 66 8.04 4.82 6.91
N ALA A 67 7.83 4.44 5.65
CA ALA A 67 8.68 3.46 4.99
C ALA A 67 10.07 4.09 4.75
N ALA A 68 11.13 3.29 4.78
CA ALA A 68 12.47 3.82 4.61
C ALA A 68 12.71 4.37 3.20
N TYR A 69 11.96 3.88 2.19
CA TYR A 69 12.07 4.34 0.82
C TYR A 69 10.85 5.12 0.34
N THR A 70 11.08 5.99 -0.64
CA THR A 70 10.09 6.73 -1.41
C THR A 70 10.30 6.40 -2.88
N CYS A 71 9.22 6.18 -3.62
CA CYS A 71 9.30 5.77 -5.02
C CYS A 71 9.16 6.99 -5.92
N ALA A 72 10.07 7.14 -6.88
CA ALA A 72 9.99 8.22 -7.85
C ALA A 72 8.87 7.95 -8.85
N ALA A 73 8.05 8.96 -9.12
CA ALA A 73 6.97 8.90 -10.10
C ALA A 73 7.02 10.13 -11.01
N PRO A 74 7.02 9.97 -12.34
CA PRO A 74 6.83 11.09 -13.25
C PRO A 74 5.46 11.75 -13.03
N GLY A 75 5.34 13.06 -13.27
CA GLY A 75 4.05 13.74 -13.28
C GLY A 75 3.10 13.12 -14.31
N GLY A 76 1.83 12.93 -13.95
CA GLY A 76 0.85 12.27 -14.82
C GLY A 76 1.04 10.76 -15.01
N SER A 77 1.97 10.13 -14.27
CA SER A 77 2.18 8.68 -14.35
C SER A 77 0.95 7.88 -13.94
N LYS A 78 0.86 6.66 -14.46
CA LYS A 78 -0.11 5.67 -13.99
C LYS A 78 0.45 4.94 -12.78
N LEU A 79 -0.26 4.97 -11.67
CA LEU A 79 0.03 4.12 -10.52
C LEU A 79 -0.87 2.90 -10.54
N THR A 80 -0.30 1.74 -10.22
CA THR A 80 -1.06 0.52 -9.99
C THR A 80 -0.85 0.08 -8.55
N PHE A 81 -1.95 -0.13 -7.82
CA PHE A 81 -1.95 -0.63 -6.45
C PHE A 81 -2.37 -2.09 -6.47
N GLU A 82 -1.46 -3.00 -6.13
CA GLU A 82 -1.78 -4.42 -6.06
C GLU A 82 -2.19 -4.82 -4.64
N PHE A 83 -3.39 -5.37 -4.55
CA PHE A 83 -3.99 -5.93 -3.35
C PHE A 83 -3.88 -7.45 -3.36
N ARG A 84 -3.33 -8.04 -2.29
CA ARG A 84 -3.16 -9.49 -2.15
C ARG A 84 -3.88 -9.99 -0.91
N GLN A 85 -4.52 -11.14 -1.07
CA GLN A 85 -5.17 -11.87 0.00
C GLN A 85 -4.13 -12.61 0.86
N TRP A 86 -3.07 -13.08 0.21
CA TRP A 86 -1.87 -13.63 0.83
C TRP A 86 -0.68 -12.74 0.45
N PRO A 87 -0.32 -11.77 1.31
CA PRO A 87 0.67 -10.75 0.94
C PRO A 87 2.04 -11.32 0.58
N ASP A 88 2.42 -12.44 1.21
CA ASP A 88 3.67 -13.18 0.95
C ASP A 88 3.67 -13.97 -0.37
N GLY A 89 2.58 -13.93 -1.13
CA GLY A 89 2.46 -14.59 -2.42
C GLY A 89 2.41 -16.11 -2.34
N ARG A 90 2.13 -16.70 -1.17
CA ARG A 90 2.07 -18.17 -1.02
C ARG A 90 0.90 -18.81 -1.77
N ALA A 91 -0.11 -18.02 -2.12
CA ALA A 91 -1.21 -18.40 -2.98
C ALA A 91 -1.75 -17.18 -3.72
N GLU A 92 -2.34 -17.40 -4.90
CA GLU A 92 -3.01 -16.35 -5.66
C GLU A 92 -4.29 -15.88 -4.95
N GLY A 93 -4.69 -14.63 -5.21
CA GLY A 93 -5.91 -14.03 -4.68
C GLY A 93 -5.69 -12.60 -4.21
N SER A 94 -6.70 -11.76 -4.36
CA SER A 94 -6.66 -10.35 -3.96
C SER A 94 -7.52 -10.07 -2.74
N ILE A 95 -8.80 -10.44 -2.80
CA ILE A 95 -9.80 -10.29 -1.74
C ILE A 95 -10.93 -11.29 -2.02
N ASP A 96 -11.64 -11.73 -0.98
CA ASP A 96 -12.78 -12.63 -1.16
C ASP A 96 -13.89 -11.97 -2.00
N PRO A 97 -14.48 -12.67 -2.98
CA PRO A 97 -15.54 -12.13 -3.83
C PRO A 97 -16.79 -11.63 -3.10
N SER A 98 -17.02 -12.04 -1.85
CA SER A 98 -18.10 -11.52 -1.01
C SER A 98 -17.91 -10.05 -0.61
N HIS A 99 -16.68 -9.54 -0.61
CA HIS A 99 -16.32 -8.19 -0.16
C HIS A 99 -16.66 -7.11 -1.20
N LYS A 100 -17.86 -7.18 -1.80
CA LYS A 100 -18.36 -6.20 -2.76
C LYS A 100 -18.32 -4.79 -2.18
N GLY A 101 -17.90 -3.82 -2.99
CA GLY A 101 -17.96 -2.41 -2.63
C GLY A 101 -17.04 -1.52 -3.48
N PRO A 102 -17.01 -0.22 -3.16
CA PRO A 102 -16.29 0.76 -3.96
C PRO A 102 -14.79 0.73 -3.70
N CYS A 103 -14.05 1.42 -4.57
CA CYS A 103 -12.67 1.80 -4.32
C CYS A 103 -12.49 3.30 -4.46
N ALA A 104 -11.49 3.85 -3.78
CA ALA A 104 -11.07 5.24 -3.93
C ALA A 104 -9.55 5.37 -3.81
N VAL A 105 -8.99 6.42 -4.40
CA VAL A 105 -7.58 6.81 -4.20
C VAL A 105 -7.52 8.26 -3.78
N TYR A 106 -6.84 8.50 -2.66
CA TYR A 106 -6.60 9.81 -2.10
C TYR A 106 -5.11 10.16 -2.16
N MET A 107 -4.81 11.45 -2.20
CA MET A 107 -3.45 11.96 -2.10
C MET A 107 -3.37 13.02 -1.00
N LYS A 108 -2.18 13.10 -0.38
CA LYS A 108 -1.81 14.17 0.54
C LYS A 108 -0.38 14.59 0.23
N LYS A 109 -0.20 15.88 -0.11
CA LYS A 109 1.14 16.46 -0.23
C LYS A 109 1.76 16.58 1.17
N VAL A 110 3.03 16.24 1.30
CA VAL A 110 3.79 16.37 2.55
C VAL A 110 5.10 17.09 2.29
N ASP A 111 5.63 17.76 3.31
CA ASP A 111 6.89 18.49 3.19
C ASP A 111 8.07 17.53 3.30
N GLU A 112 8.03 16.65 4.31
CA GLU A 112 9.09 15.68 4.61
C GLU A 112 8.53 14.28 4.84
N MET A 113 8.92 13.30 4.02
CA MET A 113 8.30 11.96 4.06
C MET A 113 8.50 11.23 5.39
N ALA A 114 9.67 11.41 6.01
CA ALA A 114 10.06 10.69 7.23
C ALA A 114 9.32 11.16 8.49
N THR A 115 8.89 12.43 8.54
CA THR A 115 8.34 13.06 9.76
C THR A 115 6.90 13.54 9.60
N SER A 116 6.42 13.73 8.36
CA SER A 116 5.06 14.21 8.13
C SER A 116 4.03 13.15 8.52
N THR A 117 3.04 13.57 9.31
CA THR A 117 1.93 12.72 9.73
C THR A 117 0.99 12.41 8.55
N ALA A 118 0.57 11.16 8.46
CA ALA A 118 -0.50 10.78 7.54
C ALA A 118 -1.88 11.21 8.06
N VAL A 119 -2.07 11.29 9.38
CA VAL A 119 -3.34 11.66 10.00
C VAL A 119 -3.64 13.14 9.82
N GLY A 120 -4.92 13.49 9.79
CA GLY A 120 -5.39 14.86 9.80
C GLY A 120 -5.68 15.41 8.40
N PRO A 121 -5.71 16.74 8.25
CA PRO A 121 -6.16 17.40 7.02
C PRO A 121 -5.17 17.28 5.86
N GLY A 122 -5.60 17.72 4.67
CA GLY A 122 -4.77 17.81 3.47
C GLY A 122 -4.95 16.64 2.50
N TRP A 123 -5.86 15.71 2.80
CA TRP A 123 -6.23 14.65 1.87
C TRP A 123 -7.24 15.16 0.84
N PHE A 124 -7.09 14.73 -0.40
CA PHE A 124 -8.08 14.94 -1.47
C PHE A 124 -8.19 13.68 -2.31
N LYS A 125 -9.40 13.37 -2.75
CA LYS A 125 -9.67 12.21 -3.60
C LYS A 125 -9.26 12.54 -5.03
N ILE A 126 -8.50 11.67 -5.70
CA ILE A 126 -8.16 11.83 -7.12
C ILE A 126 -8.98 10.92 -8.02
N TRP A 127 -9.52 9.83 -7.47
CA TRP A 127 -10.25 8.83 -8.23
C TRP A 127 -11.16 8.00 -7.30
N HIS A 128 -12.26 7.50 -7.84
CA HIS A 128 -13.09 6.45 -7.23
C HIS A 128 -13.87 5.70 -8.30
N GLU A 129 -14.27 4.48 -7.96
CA GLU A 129 -15.28 3.71 -8.69
C GLU A 129 -16.20 3.05 -7.67
N GLY A 130 -17.51 3.20 -7.89
CA GLY A 130 -18.55 2.64 -7.04
C GLY A 130 -19.09 1.31 -7.56
N TYR A 131 -20.41 1.28 -7.76
CA TYR A 131 -21.08 0.24 -8.53
C TYR A 131 -21.33 0.74 -9.95
N ASN A 132 -20.86 0.00 -10.94
CA ASN A 132 -21.08 0.30 -12.34
C ASN A 132 -22.38 -0.36 -12.82
N GLU A 133 -23.43 0.42 -13.02
CA GLU A 133 -24.75 -0.08 -13.44
C GLU A 133 -24.74 -0.69 -14.85
N SER A 134 -23.78 -0.30 -15.71
CA SER A 134 -23.69 -0.83 -17.08
C SER A 134 -23.08 -2.22 -17.12
N THR A 135 -22.04 -2.47 -16.33
CA THR A 135 -21.39 -3.80 -16.24
C THR A 135 -21.95 -4.66 -15.11
N GLN A 136 -22.76 -4.07 -14.23
CA GLN A 136 -23.28 -4.66 -13.00
C GLN A 136 -22.19 -5.14 -12.02
N GLN A 137 -21.06 -4.44 -12.00
CA GLN A 137 -19.89 -4.80 -11.21
C GLN A 137 -19.53 -3.71 -10.20
N TRP A 138 -19.05 -4.14 -9.04
CA TRP A 138 -18.37 -3.28 -8.09
C TRP A 138 -16.92 -3.09 -8.49
N CYS A 139 -16.27 -2.03 -8.00
CA CYS A 139 -14.84 -1.87 -8.18
C CYS A 139 -14.04 -3.09 -7.67
N VAL A 140 -14.42 -3.68 -6.54
CA VAL A 140 -13.78 -4.91 -6.02
C VAL A 140 -13.86 -6.08 -7.03
N ASP A 141 -14.94 -6.19 -7.81
CA ASP A 141 -15.05 -7.23 -8.85
C ASP A 141 -14.00 -7.05 -9.94
N GLU A 142 -13.76 -5.80 -10.36
CA GLU A 142 -12.71 -5.50 -11.34
C GLU A 142 -11.31 -5.71 -10.76
N ILE A 143 -11.07 -5.41 -9.48
CA ILE A 143 -9.79 -5.73 -8.82
C ILE A 143 -9.54 -7.25 -8.82
N ILE A 144 -10.54 -8.07 -8.48
CA ILE A 144 -10.41 -9.53 -8.50
C ILE A 144 -10.10 -10.02 -9.92
N LYS A 145 -10.86 -9.55 -10.92
CA LYS A 145 -10.66 -9.87 -12.33
C LYS A 145 -9.28 -9.44 -12.84
N ASN A 146 -8.77 -8.32 -12.34
CA ASN A 146 -7.47 -7.76 -12.68
C ASN A 146 -6.35 -8.23 -11.74
N LYS A 147 -6.52 -9.41 -11.11
CA LYS A 147 -5.50 -10.06 -10.27
C LYS A 147 -4.96 -9.17 -9.14
N GLY A 148 -5.84 -8.40 -8.51
CA GLY A 148 -5.51 -7.51 -7.41
C GLY A 148 -5.11 -6.09 -7.81
N GLN A 149 -5.00 -5.79 -9.10
CA GLN A 149 -4.46 -4.51 -9.56
C GLN A 149 -5.54 -3.44 -9.75
N LEU A 150 -5.36 -2.32 -9.05
CA LEU A 150 -6.12 -1.08 -9.21
C LEU A 150 -5.28 0.00 -9.90
N ASP A 151 -5.67 0.38 -11.12
CA ASP A 151 -4.96 1.39 -11.93
C ASP A 151 -5.58 2.79 -11.75
N VAL A 152 -4.76 3.78 -11.42
CA VAL A 152 -5.16 5.20 -11.34
C VAL A 152 -4.09 6.12 -11.93
N GLY A 153 -4.49 7.02 -12.82
CA GLY A 153 -3.63 8.06 -13.36
C GLY A 153 -3.47 9.23 -12.38
N LEU A 154 -2.24 9.68 -12.17
CA LEU A 154 -1.98 10.90 -11.41
C LEU A 154 -2.51 12.12 -12.18
N PRO A 155 -3.23 13.06 -11.52
CA PRO A 155 -3.56 14.34 -12.12
C PRO A 155 -2.30 15.08 -12.60
N SER A 156 -2.35 15.61 -13.83
CA SER A 156 -1.22 16.33 -14.43
C SER A 156 -0.93 17.67 -13.76
N GLY A 157 -1.88 18.23 -13.02
CA GLY A 157 -1.70 19.48 -12.27
C GLY A 157 -1.02 19.33 -10.91
N LEU A 158 -0.51 18.15 -10.54
CA LEU A 158 0.20 17.96 -9.28
C LEU A 158 1.63 18.54 -9.36
N PRO A 159 1.99 19.53 -8.52
CA PRO A 159 3.36 20.02 -8.47
C PRO A 159 4.30 18.94 -7.93
N ALA A 160 5.59 19.05 -8.27
CA ALA A 160 6.63 18.14 -7.79
C ALA A 160 6.72 18.10 -6.25
N GLY A 161 7.30 17.00 -5.73
CA GLY A 161 7.57 16.81 -4.30
C GLY A 161 6.96 15.54 -3.72
N TYR A 162 6.95 15.45 -2.40
CA TYR A 162 6.51 14.26 -1.66
C TYR A 162 4.99 14.17 -1.53
N TYR A 163 4.45 12.97 -1.76
CA TYR A 163 3.04 12.66 -1.58
C TYR A 163 2.86 11.30 -0.91
N LEU A 164 1.88 11.24 -0.01
CA LEU A 164 1.25 10.00 0.37
C LEU A 164 0.11 9.72 -0.60
N VAL A 165 0.02 8.48 -1.09
CA VAL A 165 -1.07 8.01 -1.94
C VAL A 165 -1.75 6.84 -1.29
N ARG A 166 -3.05 6.99 -1.04
CA ARG A 166 -3.86 6.09 -0.22
C ARG A 166 -4.91 5.41 -1.09
N PRO A 167 -4.68 4.17 -1.56
CA PRO A 167 -5.74 3.35 -2.09
C PRO A 167 -6.63 2.85 -0.93
N GLU A 168 -7.94 2.80 -1.20
CA GLU A 168 -8.97 2.43 -0.25
C GLU A 168 -9.95 1.48 -0.93
N LEU A 169 -10.21 0.34 -0.29
CA LEU A 169 -11.32 -0.55 -0.60
C LEU A 169 -12.30 -0.51 0.57
N LEU A 170 -13.59 -0.46 0.27
CA LEU A 170 -14.66 -0.59 1.26
C LEU A 170 -15.46 -1.84 0.94
N ALA A 171 -15.50 -2.79 1.86
CA ALA A 171 -16.34 -3.98 1.75
C ALA A 171 -17.67 -3.79 2.48
N LEU A 172 -18.78 -4.03 1.78
CA LEU A 172 -20.13 -3.71 2.23
C LEU A 172 -20.93 -4.93 2.74
N HIS A 173 -20.33 -6.12 2.74
CA HIS A 173 -21.00 -7.38 3.07
C HIS A 173 -21.57 -7.43 4.51
N GLN A 174 -21.03 -6.63 5.44
CA GLN A 174 -21.56 -6.48 6.80
C GLN A 174 -21.97 -5.03 7.16
N ALA A 175 -21.94 -4.12 6.18
CA ALA A 175 -22.18 -2.69 6.38
C ALA A 175 -23.58 -2.40 6.97
N SER A 176 -24.61 -3.10 6.50
CA SER A 176 -25.99 -2.89 6.99
C SER A 176 -26.37 -3.82 8.15
N SER A 177 -26.07 -5.11 8.08
CA SER A 177 -26.49 -6.13 9.05
C SER A 177 -25.83 -5.98 10.41
N LEU A 178 -24.51 -5.72 10.42
CA LEU A 178 -23.70 -5.60 11.63
C LEU A 178 -23.26 -4.18 11.92
N LYS A 179 -23.61 -3.21 11.06
CA LYS A 179 -23.11 -1.84 11.10
C LYS A 179 -21.58 -1.79 11.04
N ASP A 180 -21.00 -2.68 10.22
CA ASP A 180 -19.56 -2.88 10.09
C ASP A 180 -19.13 -2.69 8.62
N PRO A 181 -19.05 -1.44 8.12
CA PRO A 181 -18.39 -1.15 6.85
C PRO A 181 -16.87 -1.34 7.02
N GLN A 182 -16.30 -2.26 6.24
CA GLN A 182 -14.91 -2.67 6.41
C GLN A 182 -13.99 -1.98 5.42
N TYR A 183 -13.10 -1.13 5.94
CA TYR A 183 -12.12 -0.40 5.15
C TYR A 183 -10.77 -1.12 5.11
N TYR A 184 -10.24 -1.33 3.90
CA TYR A 184 -8.88 -1.81 3.64
C TYR A 184 -8.10 -0.70 2.97
N VAL A 185 -7.07 -0.22 3.65
CA VAL A 185 -6.33 0.97 3.26
C VAL A 185 -4.84 0.72 3.40
N GLY A 186 -4.05 1.52 2.71
CA GLY A 186 -2.61 1.58 2.88
C GLY A 186 -2.08 2.91 2.34
N CYS A 187 -0.80 3.19 2.50
CA CYS A 187 -0.19 4.37 1.91
C CYS A 187 1.12 4.05 1.20
N ALA A 188 1.19 4.44 -0.07
CA ALA A 188 2.45 4.55 -0.80
C ALA A 188 3.09 5.92 -0.52
N GLN A 189 4.42 5.91 -0.45
CA GLN A 189 5.28 7.09 -0.41
C GLN A 189 5.84 7.32 -1.81
N ILE A 190 5.43 8.41 -2.45
CA ILE A 190 5.96 8.77 -3.76
C ILE A 190 6.59 10.16 -3.75
N TYR A 191 7.50 10.36 -4.70
CA TYR A 191 8.00 11.67 -5.05
C TYR A 191 7.66 11.94 -6.51
N ILE A 192 6.83 12.97 -6.75
CA ILE A 192 6.51 13.43 -8.09
C ILE A 192 7.72 14.22 -8.61
N GLN A 193 8.37 13.69 -9.65
CA GLN A 193 9.65 14.23 -10.15
C GLN A 193 9.49 15.52 -10.96
N SER A 194 8.33 15.71 -11.59
CA SER A 194 8.03 16.83 -12.46
C SER A 194 6.55 17.19 -12.41
N GLY A 195 6.25 18.49 -12.48
CA GLY A 195 4.89 19.01 -12.46
C GLY A 195 4.84 20.51 -12.72
N PRO A 196 3.63 21.12 -12.75
CA PRO A 196 3.49 22.57 -12.82
C PRO A 196 4.20 23.26 -11.66
N ALA A 197 4.64 24.49 -11.91
CA ALA A 197 5.15 25.38 -10.87
C ALA A 197 4.00 25.88 -9.96
N GLY A 198 4.35 26.26 -8.73
CA GLY A 198 3.40 26.81 -7.75
C GLY A 198 3.06 25.83 -6.62
N SER A 199 2.26 26.31 -5.67
CA SER A 199 1.70 25.51 -4.59
C SER A 199 0.54 24.64 -5.09
N LEU A 200 0.31 23.52 -4.39
CA LEU A 200 -0.88 22.71 -4.62
C LEU A 200 -2.07 23.38 -3.91
N GLU A 201 -3.00 23.90 -4.69
CA GLU A 201 -4.24 24.48 -4.18
C GLU A 201 -5.39 23.47 -4.34
N ILE A 202 -6.02 23.10 -3.22
CA ILE A 202 -7.20 22.21 -3.20
C ILE A 202 -8.37 23.01 -2.63
N PRO A 203 -9.47 23.22 -3.37
CA PRO A 203 -10.66 23.87 -2.83
C PRO A 203 -11.22 23.08 -1.64
N SER A 204 -11.76 23.81 -0.65
CA SER A 204 -12.17 23.23 0.65
C SER A 204 -13.17 22.08 0.54
N GLU A 205 -14.03 22.09 -0.48
CA GLU A 205 -15.04 21.05 -0.74
C GLU A 205 -14.45 19.72 -1.23
N TYR A 206 -13.18 19.73 -1.67
CA TYR A 206 -12.43 18.55 -2.10
C TYR A 206 -11.39 18.10 -1.07
N SER A 207 -11.10 18.93 -0.07
CA SER A 207 -10.16 18.64 0.99
C SER A 207 -10.84 18.04 2.21
N VAL A 208 -10.25 17.00 2.79
CA VAL A 208 -10.75 16.34 4.00
C VAL A 208 -9.64 16.00 4.98
N SER A 209 -10.05 15.73 6.23
CA SER A 209 -9.22 15.09 7.24
C SER A 209 -9.47 13.60 7.27
N ILE A 210 -8.40 12.80 7.37
CA ILE A 210 -8.49 11.36 7.58
C ILE A 210 -7.72 11.00 8.86
N PRO A 211 -8.38 10.43 9.90
CA PRO A 211 -9.83 10.25 10.04
C PRO A 211 -10.60 11.58 10.12
N GLY A 212 -11.94 11.50 10.02
CA GLY A 212 -12.87 12.61 10.27
C GLY A 212 -13.83 12.92 9.13
N TYR A 213 -13.57 12.44 7.92
CA TYR A 213 -14.47 12.64 6.77
C TYR A 213 -15.65 11.66 6.72
N ILE A 214 -15.59 10.59 7.52
CA ILE A 214 -16.65 9.60 7.71
C ILE A 214 -16.84 9.33 9.20
N ASP A 215 -18.08 9.07 9.59
CA ASP A 215 -18.45 8.55 10.91
C ASP A 215 -19.25 7.24 10.87
N GLY A 216 -19.57 6.76 9.66
CA GLY A 216 -20.31 5.52 9.42
C GLY A 216 -21.81 5.73 9.21
N SER A 217 -22.33 6.94 9.38
CA SER A 217 -23.73 7.27 9.09
C SER A 217 -23.99 7.56 7.62
N GLU A 218 -22.92 7.68 6.81
CA GLU A 218 -23.07 8.01 5.39
C GLU A 218 -23.84 6.90 4.65
N PRO A 219 -24.73 7.24 3.70
CA PRO A 219 -25.50 6.25 2.97
C PRO A 219 -24.66 5.16 2.28
N GLY A 220 -23.43 5.48 1.88
CA GLY A 220 -22.49 4.52 1.30
C GLY A 220 -21.92 3.52 2.32
N ASN A 221 -21.82 3.92 3.58
CA ASN A 221 -21.34 3.12 4.71
C ASN A 221 -22.44 2.30 5.38
N THR A 222 -23.70 2.65 5.19
CA THR A 222 -24.86 1.89 5.68
C THR A 222 -25.57 1.09 4.57
N PHE A 223 -24.92 0.95 3.41
CA PHE A 223 -25.53 0.37 2.21
C PHE A 223 -25.88 -1.11 2.41
N ASN A 224 -27.11 -1.51 2.05
CA ASN A 224 -27.54 -2.90 2.11
C ASN A 224 -27.44 -3.55 0.72
N LEU A 225 -26.45 -4.43 0.55
CA LEU A 225 -26.20 -5.16 -0.69
C LEU A 225 -27.33 -6.15 -1.06
N TYR A 226 -28.09 -6.65 -0.09
CA TYR A 226 -28.88 -7.88 -0.25
C TYR A 226 -30.39 -7.64 -0.37
N GLU A 227 -30.94 -6.72 0.41
CA GLU A 227 -32.41 -6.59 0.51
C GLU A 227 -32.96 -5.46 -0.36
N LYS A 228 -32.29 -4.30 -0.37
CA LYS A 228 -32.78 -3.08 -1.04
C LYS A 228 -31.61 -2.23 -1.55
N PRO A 229 -30.75 -2.76 -2.45
CA PRO A 229 -29.69 -1.97 -3.04
C PRO A 229 -30.32 -0.80 -3.82
N HIS A 230 -29.82 0.41 -3.60
CA HIS A 230 -30.24 1.60 -4.33
C HIS A 230 -29.10 2.14 -5.19
N PHE A 231 -29.39 2.52 -6.42
CA PHE A 231 -28.40 3.05 -7.35
C PHE A 231 -28.81 4.45 -7.84
N PRO A 232 -27.85 5.35 -8.14
CA PRO A 232 -26.40 5.14 -8.09
C PRO A 232 -25.87 5.00 -6.65
N TYR A 233 -24.82 4.17 -6.47
CA TYR A 233 -24.21 3.97 -5.16
C TYR A 233 -23.52 5.26 -4.67
N PRO A 234 -23.83 5.77 -3.46
CA PRO A 234 -23.24 6.99 -2.94
C PRO A 234 -21.86 6.73 -2.33
N VAL A 235 -20.81 6.82 -3.14
CA VAL A 235 -19.42 6.62 -2.68
C VAL A 235 -19.06 7.61 -1.56
N PRO A 236 -18.60 7.14 -0.38
CA PRO A 236 -18.26 8.02 0.74
C PRO A 236 -17.16 9.04 0.43
N GLY A 237 -17.18 10.19 1.12
CA GLY A 237 -16.19 11.26 1.02
C GLY A 237 -16.39 12.24 -0.15
N PRO A 238 -15.44 13.16 -0.37
CA PRO A 238 -15.57 14.21 -1.37
C PRO A 238 -15.58 13.62 -2.79
N LYS A 239 -16.04 14.40 -3.77
CA LYS A 239 -15.88 14.04 -5.18
C LYS A 239 -14.38 14.03 -5.56
N PRO A 240 -13.96 13.27 -6.58
CA PRO A 240 -12.61 13.39 -7.11
C PRO A 240 -12.29 14.82 -7.54
N TYR A 241 -11.07 15.25 -7.26
CA TYR A 241 -10.50 16.51 -7.69
C TYR A 241 -9.25 16.23 -8.52
N SER A 242 -9.19 16.84 -9.69
CA SER A 242 -8.02 16.85 -10.54
C SER A 242 -7.44 18.27 -10.53
N PRO A 243 -6.35 18.52 -9.78
CA PRO A 243 -5.69 19.82 -9.77
C PRO A 243 -5.38 20.30 -11.19
N VAL A 244 -5.60 21.59 -11.44
CA VAL A 244 -5.23 22.26 -12.68
C VAL A 244 -3.96 23.06 -12.43
N GLY A 245 -2.86 22.70 -13.11
CA GLY A 245 -1.58 23.38 -12.93
C GLY A 245 -1.61 24.82 -13.44
N ALA A 246 -0.96 25.75 -12.74
CA ALA A 246 -0.75 27.11 -13.23
C ALA A 246 0.40 27.14 -14.26
N SER A 247 0.06 27.19 -15.56
CA SER A 247 0.97 27.43 -16.70
C SER A 247 2.05 26.37 -17.01
N ALA A 248 2.43 26.29 -18.29
CA ALA A 248 3.20 25.22 -18.95
C ALA A 248 4.68 25.08 -18.58
N ASN A 249 5.16 25.76 -17.53
CA ASN A 249 6.55 25.63 -17.09
C ASN A 249 6.68 24.44 -16.13
N THR A 250 6.97 23.27 -16.69
CA THR A 250 7.30 22.06 -15.93
C THR A 250 8.57 22.29 -15.12
N LYS A 251 8.48 22.17 -13.80
CA LYS A 251 9.67 22.19 -12.92
C LYS A 251 10.10 20.75 -12.67
N ILE A 252 11.37 20.45 -12.99
CA ILE A 252 12.03 19.22 -12.52
C ILE A 252 12.59 19.54 -11.13
N ASP A 253 12.23 18.73 -10.14
CA ASP A 253 12.72 18.91 -8.77
C ASP A 253 13.81 17.88 -8.45
N MET A 254 15.04 18.38 -8.31
CA MET A 254 16.24 17.57 -8.00
C MET A 254 16.42 17.29 -6.50
N THR A 255 15.50 17.71 -5.63
CA THR A 255 15.60 17.51 -4.17
C THR A 255 15.10 16.14 -3.68
N PHE A 256 14.91 15.20 -4.60
CA PHE A 256 14.44 13.85 -4.26
C PHE A 256 15.45 13.12 -3.38
N ASN A 257 15.03 12.83 -2.15
CA ASN A 257 15.76 12.04 -1.17
C ASN A 257 14.92 10.84 -0.74
N GLY A 258 15.59 9.82 -0.19
CA GLY A 258 14.92 8.62 0.32
C GLY A 258 14.53 7.60 -0.75
N GLY A 259 15.08 7.67 -1.96
CA GLY A 259 15.00 6.56 -2.92
C GLY A 259 15.77 5.32 -2.43
N VAL A 260 15.59 4.20 -3.14
CA VAL A 260 16.44 3.01 -2.93
C VAL A 260 17.91 3.41 -3.18
N PRO A 261 18.86 3.10 -2.28
CA PRO A 261 20.26 3.44 -2.48
C PRO A 261 20.82 2.87 -3.79
N SER A 262 21.62 3.66 -4.52
CA SER A 262 22.21 3.22 -5.80
C SER A 262 23.17 2.03 -5.66
N GLY A 263 23.79 1.87 -4.49
CA GLY A 263 24.64 0.73 -4.15
C GLY A 263 23.89 -0.52 -3.69
N CYS A 264 22.55 -0.54 -3.84
CA CYS A 264 21.76 -1.67 -3.37
C CYS A 264 21.94 -2.91 -4.24
N LEU A 265 22.53 -3.96 -3.66
CA LEU A 265 22.78 -5.21 -4.38
C LEU A 265 21.52 -6.07 -4.46
N ILE A 266 20.75 -6.08 -3.38
CA ILE A 266 19.49 -6.81 -3.26
C ILE A 266 18.60 -6.07 -2.28
N LYS A 267 17.30 -6.01 -2.58
CA LYS A 267 16.32 -5.29 -1.78
C LYS A 267 15.24 -6.23 -1.29
N ASN A 268 14.88 -6.17 -0.01
CA ASN A 268 13.68 -6.82 0.52
C ASN A 268 12.79 -5.72 1.11
N ALA A 269 11.70 -5.36 0.43
CA ALA A 269 10.88 -4.22 0.78
C ALA A 269 11.69 -2.92 0.95
N ASN A 270 11.76 -2.41 2.17
CA ASN A 270 12.49 -1.17 2.50
C ASN A 270 13.86 -1.43 3.15
N TRP A 271 14.38 -2.65 3.00
CA TRP A 271 15.74 -3.04 3.39
C TRP A 271 16.62 -3.25 2.17
N CYS A 272 17.92 -2.97 2.31
CA CYS A 272 18.91 -3.11 1.26
C CYS A 272 20.17 -3.80 1.76
N GLY A 273 20.59 -4.85 1.03
CA GLY A 273 21.89 -5.48 1.19
C GLY A 273 22.96 -4.74 0.39
N VAL A 274 24.07 -4.41 1.04
CA VAL A 274 25.18 -3.63 0.47
C VAL A 274 26.48 -4.43 0.45
N LYS A 275 27.37 -4.08 -0.46
CA LYS A 275 28.69 -4.73 -0.56
C LYS A 275 29.44 -4.60 0.77
N LEU A 276 29.98 -5.71 1.26
CA LEU A 276 30.89 -5.73 2.39
C LEU A 276 32.18 -4.97 2.06
N LYS A 277 32.84 -4.45 3.09
CA LYS A 277 34.17 -3.83 2.94
C LYS A 277 35.18 -4.86 2.48
N ASP A 278 36.06 -4.44 1.57
CA ASP A 278 37.20 -5.25 1.16
C ASP A 278 38.16 -5.45 2.36
N TYR A 279 38.78 -6.62 2.46
CA TYR A 279 39.70 -6.99 3.54
C TYR A 279 40.97 -7.65 2.99
N SER A 280 42.07 -7.52 3.72
CA SER A 280 43.36 -8.14 3.39
C SER A 280 44.02 -8.84 4.59
N SER A 281 43.29 -8.97 5.68
CA SER A 281 43.73 -9.65 6.91
C SER A 281 42.65 -10.61 7.39
N GLU A 282 43.05 -11.59 8.18
CA GLU A 282 42.13 -12.54 8.79
C GLU A 282 41.10 -11.85 9.68
N THR A 283 41.51 -10.88 10.51
CA THR A 283 40.59 -10.07 11.32
C THR A 283 39.58 -9.31 10.46
N GLY A 284 40.02 -8.78 9.31
CA GLY A 284 39.12 -8.11 8.37
C GLY A 284 38.14 -9.08 7.72
N CYS A 285 38.56 -10.30 7.42
CA CYS A 285 37.69 -11.38 6.94
C CYS A 285 36.58 -11.68 7.94
N TRP A 286 36.93 -11.92 9.21
CA TRP A 286 35.95 -12.18 10.27
C TRP A 286 34.99 -11.00 10.48
N SER A 287 35.49 -9.77 10.43
CA SER A 287 34.65 -8.56 10.54
C SER A 287 33.65 -8.47 9.38
N ALA A 288 34.06 -8.82 8.15
CA ALA A 288 33.17 -8.83 7.00
C ALA A 288 32.09 -9.92 7.12
N VAL A 289 32.44 -11.10 7.67
CA VAL A 289 31.47 -12.17 7.95
C VAL A 289 30.43 -11.70 8.97
N GLU A 290 30.85 -11.09 10.09
CA GLU A 290 29.94 -10.53 11.10
C GLU A 290 29.01 -9.45 10.51
N GLU A 291 29.55 -8.53 9.71
CA GLU A 291 28.75 -7.50 9.03
C GLU A 291 27.71 -8.11 8.08
N CYS A 292 28.06 -9.19 7.37
CA CYS A 292 27.16 -9.87 6.47
C CYS A 292 25.99 -10.56 7.21
N TYR A 293 26.28 -11.20 8.35
CA TYR A 293 25.26 -11.76 9.24
C TYR A 293 24.36 -10.67 9.82
N ALA A 294 24.94 -9.57 10.30
CA ALA A 294 24.17 -8.45 10.81
C ALA A 294 23.22 -7.86 9.75
N GLN A 295 23.67 -7.79 8.49
CA GLN A 295 22.82 -7.41 7.36
C GLN A 295 21.67 -8.41 7.14
N GLY A 296 21.94 -9.72 7.19
CA GLY A 296 20.92 -10.77 7.05
C GLY A 296 19.88 -10.72 8.18
N ASP A 297 20.32 -10.63 9.43
CA ASP A 297 19.44 -10.52 10.60
C ASP A 297 18.58 -9.25 10.55
N ASN A 298 19.16 -8.14 10.09
CA ASN A 298 18.41 -6.92 9.86
C ASN A 298 17.36 -7.08 8.74
N CYS A 299 17.67 -7.80 7.67
CA CYS A 299 16.70 -8.13 6.63
C CYS A 299 15.51 -8.93 7.18
N PHE A 300 15.77 -10.02 7.90
CA PHE A 300 14.70 -10.85 8.46
C PHE A 300 13.87 -10.12 9.53
N SER A 301 14.51 -9.37 10.42
CA SER A 301 13.79 -8.60 11.45
C SER A 301 12.98 -7.43 10.88
N SER A 302 13.39 -6.90 9.72
CA SER A 302 12.68 -5.87 8.95
C SER A 302 11.76 -6.43 7.86
N ALA A 303 11.65 -7.75 7.71
CA ALA A 303 10.77 -8.35 6.71
C ALA A 303 9.30 -8.02 7.01
N PRO A 304 8.54 -7.51 6.03
CA PRO A 304 7.11 -7.22 6.19
C PRO A 304 6.24 -8.46 5.91
N PRO A 305 4.91 -8.36 6.04
CA PRO A 305 3.97 -9.43 5.69
C PRO A 305 4.08 -9.95 4.25
N THR A 306 4.64 -9.19 3.31
CA THR A 306 4.95 -9.67 1.95
C THR A 306 6.14 -10.62 1.89
N GLY A 307 6.79 -10.87 3.02
CA GLY A 307 7.78 -11.93 3.18
C GLY A 307 9.23 -11.47 3.12
N ALA A 308 10.11 -12.47 3.13
CA ALA A 308 11.56 -12.32 3.29
C ALA A 308 12.34 -12.98 2.15
N LYS A 309 11.73 -13.15 0.96
CA LYS A 309 12.30 -13.89 -0.17
C LYS A 309 13.74 -13.48 -0.45
N ASN A 310 14.01 -12.17 -0.46
CA ASN A 310 15.32 -11.65 -0.77
C ASN A 310 16.30 -11.69 0.42
N CYS A 311 15.81 -11.83 1.65
CA CYS A 311 16.66 -12.13 2.81
C CYS A 311 17.24 -13.55 2.73
N TYR A 312 16.46 -14.53 2.28
CA TYR A 312 16.97 -15.89 2.06
C TYR A 312 18.07 -15.91 0.99
N ILE A 313 17.86 -15.18 -0.12
CA ILE A 313 18.87 -15.05 -1.19
C ILE A 313 20.16 -14.39 -0.67
N TRP A 314 20.04 -13.38 0.19
CA TRP A 314 21.20 -12.77 0.84
C TRP A 314 21.99 -13.79 1.66
N ASN A 315 21.32 -14.55 2.52
CA ASN A 315 21.95 -15.57 3.37
C ASN A 315 22.58 -16.71 2.54
N ASP A 316 21.94 -17.16 1.46
CA ASP A 316 22.50 -18.22 0.60
C ASP A 316 23.81 -17.79 -0.08
N LYS A 317 23.90 -16.52 -0.48
CA LYS A 317 25.14 -15.97 -1.05
C LYS A 317 26.25 -15.83 -0.01
N MET A 318 25.93 -15.70 1.28
CA MET A 318 26.94 -15.71 2.34
C MET A 318 27.71 -17.02 2.43
N LEU A 319 27.02 -18.16 2.24
CA LEU A 319 27.65 -19.49 2.29
C LEU A 319 28.75 -19.66 1.23
N GLN A 320 28.72 -18.88 0.15
CA GLN A 320 29.74 -18.89 -0.89
C GLN A 320 30.98 -18.05 -0.52
N VAL A 321 30.83 -17.01 0.31
CA VAL A 321 31.94 -16.17 0.79
C VAL A 321 32.76 -16.90 1.86
N GLN A 322 32.15 -17.80 2.63
CA GLN A 322 32.80 -18.59 3.67
C GLN A 322 33.68 -19.75 3.15
N GLN A 323 33.68 -20.03 1.84
CA GLN A 323 34.42 -21.14 1.22
C GLN A 323 35.77 -20.72 0.60
N LEU A 324 36.18 -19.45 0.78
CA LEU A 324 37.45 -18.88 0.29
C LEU A 324 38.35 -18.50 1.47
#